data_AF-A0A0H2RCJ1-F1
#
_entry.id   AF-A0A0H2RCJ1-F1
#
_cell.length_a   1.000
_cell.length_b   1.000
_cell.length_c   1.000
_cell.angle_alpha   90.00
_cell.angle_beta   90.00
_cell.angle_gamma   90.00
#
_symmetry.space_group_name_H-M   'P 1'
#
loop_
_entity.id
_entity.type
_entity.pdbx_description
1 polymer ?
#
loop_
_entity_poly.entity_id
_entity_poly.type
_entity_poly.pdbx_seq_one_letter_code
_entity_poly.pdbx_strand_id
1 'polypeptide(L)'
;MSRLTNLVLSFRNFQAGVFDIRNLQLPLLIACDITCDSEPLGLGLTEFVKNHSGLFRLHLSFIESVTPEFPSPFLPEKISKIQNLKLSADNSLTIGTWLREWGESTEEARVWRPQLEHFSIGKLRSLAFLDYYVKPFGAQLRRLDLEIRNEGAVINDDFYNLLTLFTALIELSITTNAPPSSTMLVIQASSHLRKTLRACKDCTSLRAMHFYDKPAQSLEPYHLKNLHPVPPSLQFISWGNWRGTTTFRIIHDRVSRKARAEECEVPPHPTGIIYDWTSENTFRHLFD
;
A
#
# COMPACT_ATOMS: atom_id res chain seq x y z
N MET A 1 -2.27 -23.96 -20.57
CA MET A 1 -2.16 -22.94 -19.51
C MET A 1 -2.24 -23.50 -18.08
N SER A 2 -2.26 -24.82 -17.86
CA SER A 2 -2.46 -25.43 -16.52
C SER A 2 -1.36 -25.14 -15.50
N ARG A 3 -0.21 -24.59 -15.92
CA ARG A 3 0.92 -24.21 -15.07
C ARG A 3 1.06 -22.69 -14.86
N LEU A 4 0.10 -21.89 -15.34
CA LEU A 4 0.17 -20.44 -15.20
C LEU A 4 -0.07 -20.05 -13.73
N THR A 5 0.94 -19.45 -13.11
CA THR A 5 0.91 -19.01 -11.71
C THR A 5 0.67 -17.50 -11.58
N ASN A 6 1.08 -16.71 -12.57
CA ASN A 6 0.91 -15.26 -12.60
C ASN A 6 0.20 -14.89 -13.89
N LEU A 7 -0.86 -14.09 -13.77
CA LEU A 7 -1.61 -13.55 -14.91
C LEU A 7 -1.52 -12.03 -14.87
N VAL A 8 -1.07 -11.43 -15.98
CA VAL A 8 -1.09 -9.98 -16.16
C VAL A 8 -1.97 -9.67 -17.35
N LEU A 9 -3.00 -8.86 -17.13
CA LEU A 9 -3.94 -8.42 -18.14
C LEU A 9 -3.94 -6.90 -18.20
N SER A 10 -3.68 -6.36 -19.38
CA SER A 10 -3.73 -4.93 -19.65
C SER A 10 -4.65 -4.67 -20.83
N PHE A 11 -5.74 -3.96 -20.58
CA PHE A 11 -6.72 -3.59 -21.58
C PHE A 11 -6.72 -2.08 -21.76
N ARG A 12 -6.77 -1.65 -23.03
CA ARG A 12 -6.92 -0.26 -23.40
C ARG A 12 -8.09 -0.09 -24.36
N ASN A 13 -8.80 1.03 -24.26
CA ASN A 13 -9.91 1.42 -25.13
C ASN A 13 -11.01 0.35 -25.26
N PHE A 14 -11.33 -0.34 -24.16
CA PHE A 14 -12.31 -1.43 -24.18
C PHE A 14 -13.73 -0.94 -23.90
N GLN A 15 -14.70 -1.39 -24.69
CA GLN A 15 -16.11 -1.16 -24.40
C GLN A 15 -16.57 -2.10 -23.28
N ALA A 16 -17.36 -1.57 -22.35
CA ALA A 16 -17.88 -2.34 -21.23
C ALA A 16 -18.69 -3.56 -21.72
N GLY A 17 -18.47 -4.73 -21.12
CA GLY A 17 -19.17 -5.99 -21.45
C GLY A 17 -18.45 -6.94 -22.41
N VAL A 18 -17.35 -6.52 -23.05
CA VAL A 18 -16.58 -7.41 -23.94
C VAL A 18 -15.60 -8.30 -23.15
N PHE A 19 -15.33 -7.97 -21.88
CA PHE A 19 -14.34 -8.66 -21.04
C PHE A 19 -15.04 -9.61 -20.07
N ASP A 20 -15.14 -10.88 -20.46
CA ASP A 20 -15.70 -11.94 -19.61
C ASP A 20 -14.63 -12.96 -19.21
N ILE A 21 -14.13 -12.84 -17.98
CA ILE A 21 -13.17 -13.78 -17.38
C ILE A 21 -13.81 -14.83 -16.48
N ARG A 22 -15.15 -14.89 -16.37
CA ARG A 22 -15.85 -15.81 -15.46
C ARG A 22 -15.45 -17.25 -15.65
N ASN A 23 -15.30 -17.64 -16.92
CA ASN A 23 -15.03 -19.00 -17.35
C ASN A 23 -13.53 -19.31 -17.50
N LEU A 24 -12.65 -18.36 -17.20
CA LEU A 24 -11.21 -18.59 -17.26
C LEU A 24 -10.82 -19.51 -16.10
N GLN A 25 -10.29 -20.70 -16.40
CA GLN A 25 -9.91 -21.70 -15.40
C GLN A 25 -8.39 -21.84 -15.34
N LEU A 26 -7.78 -21.28 -14.30
CA LEU A 26 -6.33 -21.29 -14.09
C LEU A 26 -6.00 -21.88 -12.71
N PRO A 27 -6.01 -23.21 -12.55
CA PRO A 27 -6.01 -23.87 -11.23
C PRO A 27 -4.76 -23.60 -10.37
N LEU A 28 -3.64 -23.20 -10.98
CA LEU A 28 -2.39 -22.87 -10.29
C LEU A 28 -2.16 -21.35 -10.13
N LEU A 29 -3.16 -20.52 -10.43
CA LEU A 29 -3.05 -19.08 -10.35
C LEU A 29 -2.89 -18.61 -8.90
N ILE A 30 -1.78 -17.91 -8.62
CA ILE A 30 -1.46 -17.33 -7.32
C ILE A 30 -1.44 -15.79 -7.35
N ALA A 31 -1.26 -15.18 -8.52
CA ALA A 31 -1.23 -13.74 -8.69
C ALA A 31 -1.99 -13.30 -9.94
N CYS A 32 -2.75 -12.23 -9.83
CA CYS A 32 -3.47 -11.62 -10.94
C CYS A 32 -3.35 -10.10 -10.89
N ASP A 33 -2.88 -9.53 -11.99
CA ASP A 33 -2.76 -8.09 -12.20
C ASP A 33 -3.68 -7.70 -13.36
N ILE A 34 -4.69 -6.89 -13.07
CA ILE A 34 -5.65 -6.40 -14.06
C ILE A 34 -5.58 -4.88 -14.10
N THR A 35 -5.17 -4.36 -15.25
CA THR A 35 -5.21 -2.94 -15.56
C THR A 35 -6.16 -2.69 -16.72
N CYS A 36 -7.14 -1.80 -16.54
CA CYS A 36 -8.09 -1.43 -17.59
C CYS A 36 -8.34 0.08 -17.56
N ASP A 37 -8.67 0.66 -18.71
CA ASP A 37 -9.05 2.08 -18.76
C ASP A 37 -10.38 2.32 -18.04
N SER A 38 -11.37 1.45 -18.23
CA SER A 38 -12.65 1.47 -17.53
C SER A 38 -12.79 0.29 -16.58
N GLU A 39 -13.52 0.47 -15.50
CA GLU A 39 -13.89 -0.64 -14.62
C GLU A 39 -14.75 -1.66 -15.39
N PRO A 40 -14.37 -2.96 -15.41
CA PRO A 40 -15.22 -3.97 -16.02
C PRO A 40 -16.54 -4.05 -15.25
N LEU A 41 -17.64 -3.71 -15.93
CA LEU A 41 -18.99 -3.84 -15.37
C LEU A 41 -19.24 -5.30 -14.95
N GLY A 42 -19.26 -5.55 -13.64
CA GLY A 42 -20.06 -6.63 -13.06
C GLY A 42 -19.35 -7.87 -12.50
N LEU A 43 -20.22 -8.85 -12.19
CA LEU A 43 -19.99 -10.14 -11.50
C LEU A 43 -18.78 -10.96 -11.97
N GLY A 44 -18.22 -10.64 -13.14
CA GLY A 44 -17.20 -11.46 -13.75
C GLY A 44 -15.88 -11.51 -13.01
N LEU A 45 -15.44 -10.38 -12.45
CA LEU A 45 -14.24 -10.32 -11.63
C LEU A 45 -14.43 -11.06 -10.30
N THR A 46 -15.60 -10.92 -9.66
CA THR A 46 -15.91 -11.65 -8.44
C THR A 46 -15.93 -13.16 -8.67
N GLU A 47 -16.62 -13.61 -9.71
CA GLU A 47 -16.70 -15.03 -10.03
C GLU A 47 -15.34 -15.60 -10.41
N PHE A 48 -14.54 -14.83 -11.15
CA PHE A 48 -13.15 -15.17 -11.41
C PHE A 48 -12.37 -15.34 -10.10
N VAL A 49 -12.35 -14.35 -9.21
CA VAL A 49 -11.61 -14.46 -7.93
C VAL A 49 -12.12 -15.63 -7.08
N LYS A 50 -13.43 -15.83 -7.02
CA LYS A 50 -14.06 -16.97 -6.32
C LYS A 50 -13.62 -18.32 -6.88
N ASN A 51 -13.51 -18.45 -8.20
CA ASN A 51 -13.12 -19.70 -8.85
C ASN A 51 -11.60 -19.99 -8.68
N HIS A 52 -10.81 -19.01 -8.25
CA HIS A 52 -9.37 -19.14 -8.02
C HIS A 52 -9.03 -19.11 -6.53
N SER A 53 -9.41 -20.18 -5.81
CA SER A 53 -9.14 -20.30 -4.37
C SER A 53 -7.64 -20.38 -3.98
N GLY A 54 -6.73 -20.41 -4.94
CA GLY A 54 -5.28 -20.31 -4.75
C GLY A 54 -4.73 -18.89 -4.98
N LEU A 55 -5.58 -17.91 -5.29
CA LEU A 55 -5.16 -16.54 -5.53
C LEU A 55 -4.77 -15.86 -4.21
N PHE A 56 -3.51 -15.46 -4.10
CA PHE A 56 -2.96 -14.77 -2.92
C PHE A 56 -2.65 -13.29 -3.18
N ARG A 57 -2.44 -12.93 -4.45
CA ARG A 57 -2.06 -11.58 -4.87
C ARG A 57 -3.05 -11.07 -5.91
N LEU A 58 -3.60 -9.89 -5.67
CA LEU A 58 -4.53 -9.25 -6.59
C LEU A 58 -4.18 -7.77 -6.74
N HIS A 59 -4.00 -7.34 -7.98
CA HIS A 59 -3.80 -5.94 -8.34
C HIS A 59 -4.89 -5.50 -9.31
N LEU A 60 -5.64 -4.48 -8.94
CA LEU A 60 -6.72 -3.90 -9.73
C LEU A 60 -6.46 -2.41 -9.93
N SER A 61 -6.23 -2.01 -11.18
CA SER A 61 -6.03 -0.61 -11.56
C SER A 61 -7.01 -0.23 -12.67
N PHE A 62 -7.92 0.71 -12.37
CA PHE A 62 -8.87 1.25 -13.33
C PHE A 62 -8.67 2.77 -13.45
N ILE A 63 -8.81 3.33 -14.66
CA ILE A 63 -8.67 4.78 -14.88
C ILE A 63 -9.99 5.50 -14.62
N GLU A 64 -11.10 4.90 -15.04
CA GLU A 64 -12.46 5.40 -14.88
C GLU A 64 -13.28 4.43 -14.03
N SER A 65 -13.77 4.89 -12.87
CA SER A 65 -14.76 4.17 -12.06
C SER A 65 -16.16 4.48 -12.57
N VAL A 66 -16.98 3.46 -12.80
CA VAL A 66 -18.39 3.68 -13.17
C VAL A 66 -19.19 4.10 -11.94
N THR A 67 -20.22 4.90 -12.15
CA THR A 67 -21.15 5.41 -11.13
C THR A 67 -21.75 4.32 -10.24
N PRO A 68 -22.10 4.65 -8.98
CA PRO A 68 -22.44 3.72 -7.89
C PRO A 68 -23.80 3.02 -8.02
N GLU A 69 -24.40 2.94 -9.20
CA GLU A 69 -25.76 2.43 -9.38
C GLU A 69 -25.87 0.91 -9.23
N PHE A 70 -24.75 0.20 -9.13
CA PHE A 70 -24.73 -1.25 -8.94
C PHE A 70 -24.20 -1.63 -7.55
N PRO A 71 -24.87 -2.55 -6.83
CA PRO A 71 -24.32 -3.11 -5.61
C PRO A 71 -22.96 -3.74 -5.92
N SER A 72 -22.07 -3.70 -4.93
CA SER A 72 -20.74 -4.30 -5.07
C SER A 72 -20.85 -5.71 -5.58
N PRO A 73 -20.11 -6.08 -6.63
CA PRO A 73 -20.13 -7.45 -7.10
C PRO A 73 -19.43 -8.39 -6.11
N PHE A 74 -18.71 -7.89 -5.10
CA PHE A 74 -17.88 -8.69 -4.21
C PHE A 74 -18.60 -9.07 -2.91
N LEU A 75 -18.85 -10.39 -2.72
CA LEU A 75 -19.34 -10.91 -1.44
C LEU A 75 -18.16 -11.24 -0.49
N PRO A 76 -18.22 -10.86 0.80
CA PRO A 76 -17.13 -11.04 1.78
C PRO A 76 -16.63 -12.48 1.93
N GLU A 77 -17.52 -13.46 1.86
CA GLU A 77 -17.26 -14.84 2.31
C GLU A 77 -16.25 -15.64 1.46
N LYS A 78 -15.95 -15.20 0.23
CA LYS A 78 -15.32 -16.07 -0.79
C LYS A 78 -13.90 -15.68 -1.19
N ILE A 79 -13.31 -14.68 -0.55
CA ILE A 79 -12.03 -14.07 -0.97
C ILE A 79 -11.00 -14.06 0.19
N SER A 80 -11.23 -14.88 1.22
CA SER A 80 -10.50 -14.90 2.49
C SER A 80 -9.00 -15.24 2.43
N LYS A 81 -8.48 -15.62 1.25
CA LYS A 81 -7.07 -16.01 1.06
C LYS A 81 -6.17 -14.94 0.44
N ILE A 82 -6.74 -13.80 0.04
CA ILE A 82 -5.92 -12.71 -0.49
C ILE A 82 -5.03 -12.15 0.62
N GLN A 83 -3.72 -12.22 0.38
CA GLN A 83 -2.69 -11.73 1.30
C GLN A 83 -2.16 -10.36 0.88
N ASN A 84 -2.08 -10.12 -0.43
CA ASN A 84 -1.54 -8.88 -0.97
C ASN A 84 -2.53 -8.28 -1.97
N LEU A 85 -2.93 -7.06 -1.69
CA LEU A 85 -3.87 -6.31 -2.51
C LEU A 85 -3.25 -5.00 -2.98
N LYS A 86 -3.38 -4.68 -4.26
CA LYS A 86 -3.07 -3.34 -4.80
C LYS A 86 -4.27 -2.76 -5.51
N LEU A 87 -4.72 -1.58 -5.09
CA LEU A 87 -5.88 -0.88 -5.67
C LEU A 87 -5.54 0.55 -6.02
N SER A 88 -6.26 1.13 -6.98
CA SER A 88 -6.35 2.58 -7.15
C SER A 88 -7.50 3.13 -6.30
N ALA A 89 -7.28 4.18 -5.51
CA ALA A 89 -8.32 4.84 -4.70
C ALA A 89 -9.39 5.53 -5.55
N ASP A 90 -9.09 5.82 -6.82
CA ASP A 90 -10.12 6.25 -7.79
C ASP A 90 -11.20 5.15 -7.98
N ASN A 91 -10.91 3.89 -7.61
CA ASN A 91 -11.84 2.75 -7.64
C ASN A 91 -12.53 2.50 -6.29
N SER A 92 -12.53 3.51 -5.40
CA SER A 92 -12.86 3.35 -3.99
C SER A 92 -14.28 2.87 -3.69
N LEU A 93 -15.25 3.13 -4.58
CA LEU A 93 -16.63 2.71 -4.36
C LEU A 93 -16.82 1.22 -4.67
N THR A 94 -16.36 0.77 -5.84
CA THR A 94 -16.57 -0.62 -6.29
C THR A 94 -15.67 -1.62 -5.59
N ILE A 95 -14.44 -1.22 -5.23
CA ILE A 95 -13.49 -2.10 -4.54
C ILE A 95 -13.40 -1.80 -3.04
N GLY A 96 -13.82 -0.63 -2.58
CA GLY A 96 -13.93 -0.38 -1.13
C GLY A 96 -14.89 -1.35 -0.47
N THR A 97 -16.01 -1.63 -1.11
CA THR A 97 -16.98 -2.66 -0.65
C THR A 97 -16.39 -4.07 -0.56
N TRP A 98 -15.33 -4.39 -1.31
CA TRP A 98 -14.58 -5.65 -1.13
C TRP A 98 -13.87 -5.71 0.22
N LEU A 99 -13.40 -4.56 0.73
CA LEU A 99 -12.73 -4.43 2.02
C LEU A 99 -13.73 -4.36 3.16
N ARG A 100 -14.81 -3.60 2.96
CA ARG A 100 -15.83 -3.38 3.96
C ARG A 100 -17.18 -3.02 3.36
N GLU A 101 -18.21 -3.79 3.69
CA GLU A 101 -19.60 -3.48 3.33
C GLU A 101 -20.18 -2.36 4.21
N TRP A 102 -21.20 -1.69 3.68
CA TRP A 102 -21.91 -0.65 4.45
C TRP A 102 -22.61 -1.25 5.66
N GLY A 103 -22.24 -0.76 6.85
CA GLY A 103 -22.78 -1.25 8.12
C GLY A 103 -21.98 -2.40 8.74
N GLU A 104 -20.99 -2.95 8.03
CA GLU A 104 -20.08 -3.96 8.56
C GLU A 104 -19.20 -3.36 9.67
N SER A 105 -19.07 -4.09 10.79
CA SER A 105 -18.17 -3.73 11.88
C SER A 105 -16.70 -3.97 11.52
N THR A 106 -15.79 -3.39 12.30
CA THR A 106 -14.34 -3.59 12.14
C THR A 106 -13.94 -5.04 12.39
N GLU A 107 -14.62 -5.70 13.33
CA GLU A 107 -14.45 -7.12 13.66
C GLU A 107 -14.87 -8.02 12.50
N GLU A 108 -16.06 -7.79 11.94
CA GLU A 108 -16.55 -8.55 10.77
C GLU A 108 -15.59 -8.38 9.59
N ALA A 109 -15.21 -7.14 9.25
CA ALA A 109 -14.30 -6.87 8.13
C ALA A 109 -13.01 -7.69 8.23
N ARG A 110 -12.42 -7.81 9.44
CA ARG A 110 -11.23 -8.61 9.72
C ARG A 110 -11.47 -10.11 9.61
N VAL A 111 -12.58 -10.61 10.15
CA VAL A 111 -12.93 -12.05 10.11
C VAL A 111 -13.05 -12.56 8.67
N TRP A 112 -13.57 -11.74 7.76
CA TRP A 112 -13.71 -12.10 6.36
C TRP A 112 -12.41 -12.00 5.55
N ARG A 113 -11.43 -11.20 6.00
CA ARG A 113 -10.12 -11.04 5.33
C ARG A 113 -8.96 -11.29 6.31
N PRO A 114 -8.88 -12.48 6.92
CA PRO A 114 -7.95 -12.75 8.01
C PRO A 114 -6.49 -12.82 7.55
N GLN A 115 -6.25 -13.01 6.24
CA GLN A 115 -4.90 -13.17 5.67
C GLN A 115 -4.34 -11.90 5.02
N LEU A 116 -5.09 -10.80 4.98
CA LEU A 116 -4.61 -9.57 4.32
C LEU A 116 -3.45 -8.95 5.11
N GLU A 117 -2.24 -9.06 4.56
CA GLU A 117 -0.99 -8.61 5.19
C GLU A 117 -0.37 -7.41 4.47
N HIS A 118 -0.56 -7.27 3.16
CA HIS A 118 -0.03 -6.15 2.37
C HIS A 118 -1.17 -5.46 1.63
N PHE A 119 -1.28 -4.16 1.83
CA PHE A 119 -2.18 -3.32 1.06
C PHE A 119 -1.44 -2.13 0.42
N SER A 120 -1.50 -2.04 -0.90
CA SER A 120 -1.00 -0.92 -1.70
C SER A 120 -2.17 -0.13 -2.30
N ILE A 121 -2.15 1.19 -2.11
CA ILE A 121 -3.23 2.11 -2.52
C ILE A 121 -2.62 3.20 -3.41
N GLY A 122 -2.89 3.10 -4.70
CA GLY A 122 -2.56 4.11 -5.71
C GLY A 122 -3.52 5.31 -5.67
N LYS A 123 -3.05 6.48 -6.12
CA LYS A 123 -3.89 7.67 -6.39
C LYS A 123 -4.82 8.14 -5.24
N LEU A 124 -4.42 7.99 -3.98
CA LEU A 124 -5.21 8.39 -2.82
C LEU A 124 -5.48 9.91 -2.79
N ARG A 125 -6.76 10.30 -2.69
CA ARG A 125 -7.21 11.70 -2.68
C ARG A 125 -7.86 12.16 -1.37
N SER A 126 -8.29 11.24 -0.52
CA SER A 126 -9.04 11.56 0.71
C SER A 126 -8.70 10.58 1.83
N LEU A 127 -8.57 11.11 3.04
CA LEU A 127 -8.41 10.31 4.25
C LEU A 127 -9.63 9.42 4.55
N ALA A 128 -10.83 9.81 4.11
CA ALA A 128 -12.06 9.06 4.36
C ALA A 128 -11.98 7.62 3.83
N PHE A 129 -11.27 7.39 2.73
CA PHE A 129 -11.03 6.05 2.20
C PHE A 129 -10.21 5.20 3.18
N LEU A 130 -9.13 5.76 3.75
CA LEU A 130 -8.30 5.05 4.70
C LEU A 130 -9.05 4.78 6.01
N ASP A 131 -9.76 5.78 6.53
CA ASP A 131 -10.51 5.65 7.79
C ASP A 131 -11.64 4.60 7.68
N TYR A 132 -12.32 4.53 6.52
CA TYR A 132 -13.44 3.61 6.37
C TYR A 132 -13.00 2.19 6.00
N TYR A 133 -12.12 2.05 5.00
CA TYR A 133 -11.80 0.75 4.37
C TYR A 133 -10.47 0.14 4.82
N VAL A 134 -9.52 0.92 5.34
CA VAL A 134 -8.16 0.41 5.66
C VAL A 134 -7.96 0.27 7.16
N LYS A 135 -8.46 1.23 7.94
CA LYS A 135 -8.44 1.24 9.41
C LYS A 135 -8.83 -0.08 10.07
N PRO A 136 -9.86 -0.82 9.58
CA PRO A 136 -10.22 -2.10 10.20
C PRO A 136 -9.06 -3.09 10.28
N PHE A 137 -8.10 -3.01 9.36
CA PHE A 137 -7.00 -3.95 9.23
C PHE A 137 -5.70 -3.49 9.93
N GLY A 138 -5.73 -2.41 10.72
CA GLY A 138 -4.52 -1.84 11.33
C GLY A 138 -3.73 -2.82 12.20
N ALA A 139 -4.41 -3.73 12.89
CA ALA A 139 -3.77 -4.74 13.75
C ALA A 139 -3.23 -5.98 13.00
N GLN A 140 -3.48 -6.12 11.69
CA GLN A 140 -3.03 -7.28 10.89
C GLN A 140 -2.12 -6.89 9.73
N LEU A 141 -2.25 -5.68 9.19
CA LEU A 141 -1.44 -5.25 8.06
C LEU A 141 0.03 -5.15 8.46
N ARG A 142 0.86 -5.89 7.74
CA ARG A 142 2.31 -5.92 7.88
C ARG A 142 2.99 -4.97 6.90
N ARG A 143 2.31 -4.59 5.82
CA ARG A 143 2.80 -3.59 4.88
C ARG A 143 1.67 -2.71 4.34
N LEU A 144 1.92 -1.41 4.33
CA LEU A 144 1.01 -0.41 3.77
C LEU A 144 1.78 0.50 2.81
N ASP A 145 1.35 0.55 1.55
CA ASP A 145 1.90 1.46 0.56
C ASP A 145 0.84 2.47 0.13
N LEU A 146 1.14 3.76 0.24
CA LEU A 146 0.22 4.85 -0.06
C LEU A 146 0.81 5.74 -1.15
N GLU A 147 0.16 5.86 -2.29
CA GLU A 147 0.47 6.87 -3.31
C GLU A 147 -0.55 8.01 -3.23
N ILE A 148 -0.15 9.15 -2.70
CA ILE A 148 -1.00 10.29 -2.39
C ILE A 148 -0.94 11.31 -3.53
N ARG A 149 -2.10 11.65 -4.08
CA ARG A 149 -2.25 12.70 -5.11
C ARG A 149 -2.59 14.07 -4.54
N ASN A 150 -3.33 14.12 -3.44
CA ASN A 150 -3.70 15.36 -2.78
C ASN A 150 -3.22 15.34 -1.33
N GLU A 151 -1.99 15.79 -1.10
CA GLU A 151 -1.40 15.81 0.24
C GLU A 151 -2.25 16.56 1.25
N GLY A 152 -2.78 17.74 0.90
CA GLY A 152 -3.54 18.57 1.85
C GLY A 152 -4.83 17.91 2.35
N ALA A 153 -5.44 17.04 1.54
CA ALA A 153 -6.66 16.32 1.90
C ALA A 153 -6.39 14.97 2.61
N VAL A 154 -5.14 14.50 2.61
CA VAL A 154 -4.76 13.21 3.18
C VAL A 154 -3.83 13.39 4.37
N ILE A 155 -2.72 14.11 4.22
CA ILE A 155 -1.68 14.25 5.22
C ILE A 155 -1.98 15.42 6.16
N ASN A 156 -2.82 15.16 7.16
CA ASN A 156 -3.18 16.09 8.23
C ASN A 156 -3.04 15.40 9.61
N ASP A 157 -3.46 16.06 10.68
CA ASP A 157 -3.35 15.50 12.03
C ASP A 157 -4.20 14.22 12.21
N ASP A 158 -5.33 14.10 11.52
CA ASP A 158 -6.16 12.88 11.53
C ASP A 158 -5.47 11.69 10.87
N PHE A 159 -4.68 11.92 9.82
CA PHE A 159 -3.85 10.86 9.22
C PHE A 159 -2.80 10.33 10.19
N TYR A 160 -2.13 11.22 10.94
CA TYR A 160 -1.18 10.78 11.95
C TYR A 160 -1.88 10.03 13.09
N ASN A 161 -3.08 10.46 13.48
CA ASN A 161 -3.90 9.71 14.44
C ASN A 161 -4.28 8.33 13.90
N LEU A 162 -4.66 8.23 12.63
CA LEU A 162 -4.99 6.97 11.97
C LEU A 162 -3.79 6.00 11.98
N LEU A 163 -2.58 6.48 11.68
CA LEU A 163 -1.36 5.65 11.68
C LEU A 163 -1.07 4.99 13.05
N THR A 164 -1.53 5.58 14.16
CA THR A 164 -1.35 4.98 15.49
C THR A 164 -2.08 3.65 15.67
N LEU A 165 -3.10 3.38 14.83
CA LEU A 165 -3.90 2.16 14.88
C LEU A 165 -3.21 0.97 14.21
N PHE A 166 -2.10 1.21 13.50
CA PHE A 166 -1.38 0.19 12.78
C PHE A 166 -0.26 -0.40 13.61
N THR A 167 -0.58 -1.41 14.41
CA THR A 167 0.33 -1.98 15.42
C THR A 167 1.17 -3.16 14.90
N ALA A 168 0.80 -3.73 13.75
CA ALA A 168 1.48 -4.89 13.14
C ALA A 168 2.35 -4.54 11.93
N LEU A 169 2.44 -3.26 11.55
CA LEU A 169 3.20 -2.82 10.37
C LEU A 169 4.68 -3.12 10.52
N ILE A 170 5.25 -3.77 9.51
CA ILE A 170 6.69 -3.99 9.34
C ILE A 170 7.27 -2.97 8.37
N GLU A 171 6.52 -2.61 7.33
CA GLU A 171 6.92 -1.63 6.32
C GLU A 171 5.80 -0.63 6.03
N LEU A 172 6.16 0.64 5.90
CA LEU A 172 5.26 1.71 5.48
C LEU A 172 5.89 2.47 4.31
N SER A 173 5.20 2.56 3.18
CA SER A 173 5.60 3.39 2.04
C SER A 173 4.61 4.53 1.82
N ILE A 174 5.13 5.75 1.69
CA ILE A 174 4.35 6.95 1.36
C ILE A 174 5.01 7.61 0.17
N THR A 175 4.31 7.57 -0.96
CA THR A 175 4.68 8.24 -2.20
C THR A 175 3.78 9.45 -2.36
N THR A 176 4.34 10.65 -2.52
CA THR A 176 3.56 11.84 -2.86
C THR A 176 3.89 12.29 -4.29
N ASN A 177 2.83 12.57 -5.03
CA ASN A 177 2.90 13.02 -6.42
C ASN A 177 2.31 14.44 -6.51
N ALA A 178 2.79 15.35 -5.66
CA ALA A 178 2.35 16.73 -5.67
C ALA A 178 2.64 17.38 -7.04
N PRO A 179 1.76 18.28 -7.53
CA PRO A 179 2.01 19.02 -8.76
C PRO A 179 3.37 19.75 -8.71
N PRO A 180 4.04 19.99 -9.85
CA PRO A 180 5.36 20.64 -9.88
C PRO A 180 5.41 22.03 -9.21
N SER A 181 4.28 22.75 -9.19
CA SER A 181 4.14 24.05 -8.51
C SER A 181 4.21 23.93 -6.98
N SER A 182 4.04 22.74 -6.44
CA SER A 182 3.99 22.43 -5.01
C SER A 182 5.31 21.79 -4.58
N THR A 183 6.44 22.47 -4.85
CA THR A 183 7.74 22.01 -4.38
C THR A 183 7.73 21.94 -2.86
N MET A 184 7.77 20.73 -2.31
CA MET A 184 7.89 20.53 -0.86
C MET A 184 9.28 20.98 -0.42
N LEU A 185 9.32 21.95 0.49
CA LEU A 185 10.60 22.38 1.08
C LEU A 185 11.14 21.24 1.96
N VAL A 186 12.47 21.06 2.01
CA VAL A 186 13.11 20.04 2.87
C VAL A 186 12.66 20.13 4.33
N ILE A 187 12.36 21.34 4.80
CA ILE A 187 11.82 21.60 6.15
C ILE A 187 10.45 20.96 6.34
N GLN A 188 9.56 21.09 5.35
CA GLN A 188 8.23 20.46 5.38
C GLN A 188 8.39 18.94 5.32
N ALA A 189 9.11 18.42 4.33
CA ALA A 189 9.44 16.99 4.20
C ALA A 189 9.96 16.38 5.52
N SER A 190 10.93 17.03 6.16
CA SER A 190 11.49 16.62 7.45
C SER A 190 10.45 16.68 8.58
N SER A 191 9.54 17.66 8.55
CA SER A 191 8.43 17.77 9.51
C SER A 191 7.45 16.62 9.36
N HIS A 192 7.06 16.28 8.13
CA HIS A 192 6.18 15.14 7.83
C HIS A 192 6.81 13.83 8.28
N LEU A 193 8.08 13.60 7.96
CA LEU A 193 8.82 12.42 8.44
C LEU A 193 8.78 12.32 9.97
N ARG A 194 9.05 13.42 10.70
CA ARG A 194 9.02 13.42 12.17
C ARG A 194 7.61 13.16 12.73
N LYS A 195 6.57 13.71 12.10
CA LYS A 195 5.18 13.44 12.50
C LYS A 195 4.82 11.97 12.27
N THR A 196 5.20 11.39 11.14
CA THR A 196 5.01 9.95 10.85
C THR A 196 5.73 9.06 11.84
N LEU A 197 7.02 9.33 12.12
CA LEU A 197 7.79 8.60 13.13
C LEU A 197 7.15 8.68 14.52
N ARG A 198 6.60 9.84 14.88
CA ARG A 198 5.89 10.03 16.13
C ARG A 198 4.58 9.26 16.19
N ALA A 199 3.82 9.24 15.10
CA ALA A 199 2.59 8.46 15.00
C ALA A 199 2.85 6.96 15.17
N CYS A 200 3.94 6.46 14.57
CA CYS A 200 4.29 5.04 14.62
C CYS A 200 5.19 4.66 15.81
N LYS A 201 5.44 5.57 16.77
CA LYS A 201 6.44 5.36 17.85
C LYS A 201 6.22 4.08 18.67
N ASP A 202 4.95 3.67 18.82
CA ASP A 202 4.54 2.50 19.62
C ASP A 202 4.41 1.23 18.76
N CYS A 203 4.62 1.33 17.44
CA CYS A 203 4.61 0.20 16.52
C CYS A 203 5.93 -0.58 16.64
N THR A 204 5.95 -1.60 17.49
CA THR A 204 7.15 -2.41 17.78
C THR A 204 7.54 -3.37 16.67
N SER A 205 6.68 -3.54 15.66
CA SER A 205 6.94 -4.39 14.50
C SER A 205 7.58 -3.62 13.33
N LEU A 206 7.54 -2.28 13.35
CA LEU A 206 7.94 -1.44 12.21
C LEU A 206 9.45 -1.42 12.04
N ARG A 207 9.92 -1.92 10.89
CA ARG A 207 11.34 -2.06 10.55
C ARG A 207 11.79 -1.14 9.43
N ALA A 208 10.90 -0.77 8.50
CA ALA A 208 11.23 0.13 7.41
C ALA A 208 10.16 1.19 7.15
N MET A 209 10.61 2.39 6.78
CA MET A 209 9.77 3.43 6.19
C MET A 209 10.35 3.89 4.86
N HIS A 210 9.49 4.07 3.88
CA HIS A 210 9.84 4.54 2.55
C HIS A 210 9.06 5.82 2.26
N PHE A 211 9.77 6.88 1.94
CA PHE A 211 9.19 8.12 1.48
C PHE A 211 9.68 8.38 0.08
N TYR A 212 8.75 8.66 -0.82
CA TYR A 212 9.09 9.11 -2.16
C TYR A 212 8.30 10.37 -2.46
N ASP A 213 9.00 11.45 -2.74
CA ASP A 213 8.38 12.72 -3.13
C ASP A 213 9.08 13.19 -4.41
N LYS A 214 8.34 13.17 -5.53
CA LYS A 214 8.91 13.46 -6.85
C LYS A 214 9.51 14.87 -6.91
N PRO A 215 8.84 15.96 -6.49
CA PRO A 215 9.43 17.29 -6.45
C PRO A 215 10.39 17.55 -5.27
N ALA A 216 10.49 16.68 -4.27
CA ALA A 216 11.36 16.93 -3.12
C ALA A 216 12.85 17.02 -3.49
N GLN A 217 13.57 17.81 -2.68
CA GLN A 217 15.03 17.76 -2.63
C GLN A 217 15.51 16.50 -1.89
N SER A 218 16.77 16.14 -2.08
CA SER A 218 17.39 15.03 -1.35
C SER A 218 17.50 15.38 0.13
N LEU A 219 17.21 14.40 0.98
CA LEU A 219 17.32 14.57 2.42
C LEU A 219 18.79 14.39 2.82
N GLU A 220 19.42 15.42 3.38
CA GLU A 220 20.77 15.27 3.93
C GLU A 220 20.77 14.62 5.33
N PRO A 221 21.84 13.89 5.72
CA PRO A 221 21.92 13.20 7.02
C PRO A 221 21.66 14.10 8.22
N TYR A 222 22.01 15.38 8.15
CA TYR A 222 21.81 16.30 9.28
C TYR A 222 20.34 16.55 9.61
N HIS A 223 19.42 16.40 8.64
CA HIS A 223 17.97 16.52 8.88
C HIS A 223 17.45 15.42 9.82
N LEU A 224 18.19 14.32 9.91
CA LEU A 224 17.91 13.12 10.70
C LEU A 224 18.69 13.05 12.03
N LYS A 225 19.50 14.06 12.38
CA LYS A 225 20.34 14.04 13.60
C LYS A 225 19.57 14.05 14.92
N ASN A 226 18.25 14.31 14.90
CA ASN A 226 17.39 14.38 16.08
C ASN A 226 16.03 13.72 15.83
N LEU A 227 16.03 12.53 15.24
CA LEU A 227 14.81 11.73 15.13
C LEU A 227 14.41 11.26 16.53
N HIS A 228 13.43 11.93 17.14
CA HIS A 228 12.81 11.47 18.38
C HIS A 228 11.34 11.93 18.45
N PRO A 229 10.40 11.04 18.80
CA PRO A 229 10.58 9.60 19.02
C PRO A 229 10.75 8.81 17.72
N VAL A 230 11.30 7.60 17.82
CA VAL A 230 11.47 6.65 16.69
C VAL A 230 10.93 5.29 17.14
N PRO A 231 10.22 4.55 16.27
CA PRO A 231 9.77 3.19 16.58
C PRO A 231 10.97 2.31 16.99
N PRO A 232 10.86 1.50 18.06
CA PRO A 232 12.00 0.82 18.66
C PRO A 232 12.66 -0.23 17.74
N SER A 233 11.90 -0.75 16.77
CA SER A 233 12.37 -1.75 15.82
C SER A 233 12.74 -1.18 14.46
N LEU A 234 12.66 0.14 14.27
CA LEU A 234 12.94 0.77 12.98
C LEU A 234 14.41 0.60 12.63
N GLN A 235 14.70 0.02 11.47
CA GLN A 235 16.06 -0.27 10.99
C GLN A 235 16.42 0.59 9.79
N PHE A 236 15.46 0.95 8.95
CA PHE A 236 15.72 1.67 7.70
C PHE A 236 14.70 2.77 7.41
N ILE A 237 15.20 3.87 6.84
CA ILE A 237 14.39 4.91 6.21
C ILE A 237 14.94 5.12 4.81
N SER A 238 14.12 5.01 3.77
CA SER A 238 14.49 5.42 2.41
C SER A 238 13.79 6.71 2.02
N TRP A 239 14.53 7.61 1.35
CA TRP A 239 14.05 8.88 0.84
C TRP A 239 14.33 8.98 -0.66
N GLY A 240 13.27 8.90 -1.45
CA GLY A 240 13.32 8.95 -2.91
C GLY A 240 12.80 10.26 -3.49
N ASN A 241 13.40 10.67 -4.60
CA ASN A 241 12.92 11.74 -5.47
C ASN A 241 13.30 11.44 -6.93
N TRP A 242 13.04 12.38 -7.84
CA TRP A 242 13.37 12.25 -9.27
C TRP A 242 14.87 12.05 -9.57
N ARG A 243 15.79 12.36 -8.65
CA ARG A 243 17.23 12.17 -8.79
C ARG A 243 17.70 10.80 -8.29
N GLY A 244 16.89 10.10 -7.52
CA GLY A 244 17.21 8.80 -6.95
C GLY A 244 16.71 8.63 -5.53
N THR A 245 17.08 7.52 -4.92
CA THR A 245 16.71 7.15 -3.55
C THR A 245 17.96 7.04 -2.68
N THR A 246 17.96 7.76 -1.57
CA THR A 246 18.97 7.62 -0.51
C THR A 246 18.38 6.76 0.61
N THR A 247 19.14 5.80 1.11
CA THR A 247 18.71 4.97 2.24
C THR A 247 19.57 5.25 3.47
N PHE A 248 18.90 5.30 4.62
CA PHE A 248 19.52 5.50 5.91
C PHE A 248 19.27 4.30 6.81
N ARG A 249 20.33 3.76 7.39
CA ARG A 249 20.26 2.82 8.50
C ARG A 249 20.03 3.57 9.79
N ILE A 250 19.08 3.10 10.58
CA ILE A 250 18.73 3.65 11.88
C ILE A 250 19.46 2.87 12.97
N ILE A 251 20.29 3.58 13.73
CA ILE A 251 21.08 3.03 14.83
C ILE A 251 20.50 3.55 16.13
N HIS A 252 20.00 2.63 16.94
CA HIS A 252 19.43 2.92 18.25
C HIS A 252 20.52 2.97 19.32
N ASP A 253 20.61 4.09 20.01
CA ASP A 253 21.36 4.21 21.25
C ASP A 253 20.49 3.68 22.40
N ARG A 254 20.81 2.48 22.87
CA ARG A 254 20.10 1.82 23.97
C ARG A 254 20.22 2.57 25.30
N VAL A 255 21.29 3.35 25.49
CA VAL A 255 21.56 4.11 26.72
C VAL A 255 20.74 5.38 26.73
N SER A 256 20.78 6.17 25.65
CA SER A 256 20.06 7.44 25.59
C SER A 256 18.62 7.34 25.09
N ARG A 257 18.17 6.15 24.65
CA ARG A 257 16.89 5.93 23.94
C ARG A 257 16.69 6.87 22.75
N LYS A 258 17.79 7.24 22.10
CA LYS A 258 17.80 8.08 20.90
C LYS A 258 18.14 7.21 19.70
N ALA A 259 17.83 7.69 18.51
CA ALA A 259 18.25 7.06 17.27
C ALA A 259 19.04 8.07 16.45
N ARG A 260 20.05 7.57 15.73
CA ARG A 260 20.75 8.30 14.68
C ARG A 260 20.58 7.59 13.35
N ALA A 261 20.66 8.35 12.26
CA ALA A 261 20.58 7.83 10.91
C ALA A 261 21.95 7.95 10.23
N GLU A 262 22.38 6.87 9.58
CA GLU A 262 23.60 6.81 8.79
C GLU A 262 23.24 6.39 7.37
N GLU A 263 23.73 7.10 6.37
CA GLU A 263 23.53 6.72 4.97
C GLU A 263 24.19 5.37 4.71
N CYS A 264 23.50 4.49 3.98
CA CYS A 264 24.00 3.17 3.64
C CYS A 264 23.56 2.74 2.24
N GLU A 265 24.42 1.96 1.57
CA GLU A 265 24.05 1.23 0.37
C GLU A 265 23.24 -0.01 0.76
N VAL A 266 22.12 -0.22 0.07
CA VAL A 266 21.29 -1.42 0.24
C VAL A 266 21.66 -2.43 -0.84
N PRO A 267 22.06 -3.66 -0.48
CA PRO A 267 22.33 -4.69 -1.47
C PRO A 267 21.05 -4.96 -2.30
N PRO A 268 21.22 -5.19 -3.62
CA PRO A 268 20.08 -5.47 -4.49
C PRO A 268 19.35 -6.73 -4.02
N HIS A 269 18.06 -6.81 -4.36
CA HIS A 269 17.28 -8.02 -4.07
C HIS A 269 17.92 -9.24 -4.74
N PRO A 270 17.91 -10.41 -4.08
CA PRO A 270 18.25 -11.67 -4.72
C PRO A 270 17.38 -11.83 -5.98
N THR A 271 18.00 -11.86 -7.15
CA THR A 271 17.28 -11.83 -8.43
C THR A 271 16.60 -13.16 -8.74
N GLY A 272 15.36 -13.10 -9.24
CA GLY A 272 14.61 -14.30 -9.65
C GLY A 272 13.13 -14.12 -10.04
N ILE A 273 12.55 -12.91 -10.04
CA ILE A 273 11.11 -12.73 -10.24
C ILE A 273 10.79 -11.77 -11.40
N ILE A 274 9.96 -12.25 -12.32
CA ILE A 274 9.35 -11.53 -13.43
C ILE A 274 8.18 -10.73 -12.84
N TYR A 275 8.41 -9.47 -12.47
CA TYR A 275 7.44 -8.49 -11.93
C TYR A 275 6.62 -8.97 -10.73
N ASP A 276 7.01 -8.53 -9.54
CA ASP A 276 6.25 -8.71 -8.30
C ASP A 276 6.19 -7.39 -7.54
N TRP A 277 5.10 -6.66 -7.72
CA TRP A 277 4.90 -5.37 -7.06
C TRP A 277 4.93 -5.49 -5.53
N THR A 278 4.72 -6.68 -4.96
CA THR A 278 4.82 -6.89 -3.50
C THR A 278 6.26 -6.78 -2.99
N SER A 279 7.23 -6.93 -3.89
CA SER A 279 8.66 -6.79 -3.62
C SER A 279 9.20 -5.42 -4.03
N GLU A 280 8.40 -4.53 -4.64
CA GLU A 280 8.86 -3.18 -4.97
C GLU A 280 9.25 -2.43 -3.69
N ASN A 281 10.45 -1.88 -3.63
CA ASN A 281 10.93 -1.06 -2.51
C ASN A 281 10.81 -1.75 -1.13
N THR A 282 10.89 -3.09 -1.02
CA THR A 282 10.91 -3.76 0.29
C THR A 282 12.31 -3.82 0.88
N PHE A 283 12.44 -3.92 2.20
CA PHE A 283 13.67 -4.30 2.89
C PHE A 283 13.54 -5.64 3.60
N ARG A 284 12.50 -6.43 3.29
CA ARG A 284 12.25 -7.75 3.90
C ARG A 284 13.45 -8.70 3.81
N HIS A 285 14.23 -8.64 2.74
CA HIS A 285 15.45 -9.46 2.56
C HIS A 285 16.61 -9.06 3.49
N LEU A 286 16.49 -7.98 4.25
CA LEU A 286 17.51 -7.48 5.19
C LEU A 286 17.11 -7.69 6.65
N PHE A 287 15.94 -8.25 6.92
CA PHE A 287 15.37 -8.37 8.26
C PHE A 287 15.79 -9.64 9.01
N ASP A 288 16.67 -10.45 8.40
CA ASP A 288 17.21 -11.70 8.92
C ASP A 288 18.21 -11.49 10.08
#